data_AF-A0A8T6QJ38-F1
#
_entry.id   AF-A0A8T6QJ38-F1
#
_cell.length_a   1.000
_cell.length_b   1.000
_cell.length_c   1.000
_cell.angle_alpha   90.00
_cell.angle_beta   90.00
_cell.angle_gamma   90.00
#
_symmetry.space_group_name_H-M   'P 1'
#
loop_
_entity.id
_entity.type
_entity.pdbx_description
1 polymer ?
#
loop_
_entity_poly.entity_id
_entity_poly.type
_entity_poly.pdbx_seq_one_letter_code
_entity_poly.pdbx_strand_id
1 'polypeptide(L)' 'APKYIQFSDHIIAPRKSSHFHIFMGNDSQQSLLNEMENWPTYYPYQLSSEEVVEEMMSH' A
#
# COMPACT_ATOMS: atom_id res chain seq x y z
N ALA A 1 8.77 15.16 -6.17
CA ALA A 1 7.78 14.22 -5.60
C ALA A 1 6.83 13.77 -6.72
N PRO A 2 6.26 12.56 -6.66
CA PRO A 2 5.21 12.14 -7.60
C PRO A 2 4.00 13.06 -7.53
N LYS A 3 3.34 13.32 -8.67
CA LYS A 3 2.15 14.18 -8.73
C LYS A 3 0.87 13.46 -8.29
N TYR A 4 0.81 12.15 -8.49
CA TYR A 4 -0.34 11.31 -8.17
C TYR A 4 0.09 10.17 -7.27
N ILE A 5 -0.72 9.90 -6.24
CA ILE A 5 -0.51 8.85 -5.26
C ILE A 5 -1.87 8.17 -5.00
N GLN A 6 -1.88 6.84 -4.94
CA GLN A 6 -3.01 6.03 -4.48
C GLN A 6 -2.56 5.12 -3.34
N PHE A 7 -3.44 4.92 -2.36
CA PHE A 7 -3.26 3.98 -1.26
C PHE A 7 -4.30 2.86 -1.41
N SER A 8 -3.87 1.63 -1.20
CA SER A 8 -4.74 0.46 -1.07
C SER A 8 -4.35 -0.29 0.21
N ASP A 9 -5.27 -0.38 1.16
CA ASP A 9 -5.06 -0.96 2.50
C ASP A 9 -6.18 -1.93 2.91
N HIS A 10 -6.99 -2.38 1.93
CA HIS A 10 -8.17 -3.23 2.08
C HIS A 10 -9.34 -2.62 2.88
N ILE A 11 -9.21 -1.37 3.32
CA ILE A 11 -10.23 -0.66 4.10
C ILE A 11 -11.05 0.24 3.16
N ILE A 12 -12.39 0.19 3.29
CA ILE A 12 -13.31 0.96 2.44
C ILE A 12 -14.00 2.14 3.14
N ALA A 13 -13.65 2.39 4.41
CA ALA A 13 -14.22 3.45 5.25
C ALA A 13 -13.19 3.90 6.30
N PRO A 14 -13.30 5.11 6.90
CA PRO A 14 -12.26 5.63 7.80
C PRO A 14 -11.87 4.68 8.93
N ARG A 15 -10.64 4.16 8.86
CA ARG A 15 -9.98 3.34 9.87
C ARG A 15 -8.46 3.51 9.71
N LYS A 16 -7.71 3.27 10.79
CA LYS A 16 -6.24 3.27 10.73
C LYS A 16 -5.75 2.01 9.99
N SER A 17 -4.92 2.20 8.97
CA SER A 17 -4.25 1.14 8.22
C SER A 17 -3.22 0.41 9.10
N SER A 18 -3.14 -0.92 8.95
CA SER A 18 -2.06 -1.75 9.51
C SER A 18 -0.86 -1.77 8.56
N HIS A 19 -1.10 -1.99 7.27
CA HIS A 19 -0.15 -1.88 6.18
C HIS A 19 -0.85 -1.27 4.94
N PHE A 20 -0.08 -0.85 3.93
CA PHE A 20 -0.65 -0.37 2.67
C PHE A 20 0.23 -0.67 1.47
N HIS A 21 -0.41 -0.77 0.32
CA HIS A 21 0.19 -0.71 -1.00
C HIS A 21 0.12 0.72 -1.53
N ILE A 22 1.18 1.19 -2.17
CA ILE A 22 1.26 2.55 -2.72
C ILE A 22 1.51 2.53 -4.23
N PHE A 23 0.75 3.33 -4.97
CA PHE A 23 0.95 3.56 -6.40
C PHE A 23 1.30 5.03 -6.60
N MET A 24 2.32 5.32 -7.41
CA MET A 24 2.84 6.68 -7.58
C MET A 24 3.21 6.96 -9.03
N GLY A 25 2.90 8.17 -9.51
CA GLY A 25 3.20 8.55 -10.89
C GLY A 25 3.06 10.04 -11.16
N ASN A 26 3.37 10.44 -12.40
CA ASN A 26 3.34 11.84 -12.83
C ASN A 26 2.34 12.15 -13.95
N ASP A 27 1.65 11.13 -14.47
CA ASP A 27 0.73 11.23 -15.62
C ASP A 27 -0.70 11.58 -15.19
N SER A 28 -1.43 10.64 -14.60
CA SER A 28 -2.79 10.85 -14.06
C SER A 28 -3.16 9.82 -13.00
N GLN A 29 -4.23 10.08 -12.23
CA GLN A 29 -4.85 9.06 -11.36
C GLN A 29 -5.35 7.86 -12.17
N GLN A 30 -5.89 8.09 -13.36
CA GLN A 30 -6.41 7.03 -14.22
C GLN A 30 -5.29 6.07 -14.69
N SER A 31 -4.09 6.61 -14.92
CA SER A 31 -2.91 5.82 -15.29
C SER A 31 -2.53 4.81 -14.19
N LEU A 32 -2.60 5.22 -12.92
CA LEU A 32 -2.29 4.36 -11.78
C LEU A 32 -3.29 3.20 -11.59
N LEU A 33 -4.54 3.37 -12.03
CA LEU A 33 -5.55 2.30 -11.97
C LEU A 33 -5.25 1.12 -12.90
N ASN A 34 -4.34 1.27 -13.87
CA ASN A 34 -3.93 0.19 -14.77
C ASN A 34 -2.73 -0.61 -14.24
N GLU A 35 -2.04 -0.11 -13.20
CA GLU A 35 -0.90 -0.79 -12.59
C GLU A 35 -1.40 -1.91 -11.67
N MET A 36 -1.06 -3.14 -12.02
CA MET A 36 -1.52 -4.36 -11.31
C MET A 36 -0.37 -5.31 -10.97
N GLU A 37 0.84 -5.03 -11.44
CA GLU A 37 2.00 -5.90 -11.30
C GLU A 37 2.97 -5.41 -10.22
N ASN A 38 3.06 -4.09 -10.03
CA ASN A 38 3.96 -3.48 -9.06
C ASN A 38 3.19 -2.64 -8.02
N TRP A 39 3.12 -3.15 -6.80
CA TRP A 39 2.47 -2.49 -5.68
C TRP A 39 3.41 -2.48 -4.45
N PRO A 40 4.37 -1.54 -4.38
CA PRO A 40 5.25 -1.40 -3.23
C PRO A 40 4.46 -1.38 -1.92
N THR A 41 4.84 -2.24 -0.99
CA THR A 41 4.08 -2.51 0.25
C THR A 41 4.86 -2.05 1.47
N TYR A 42 4.19 -1.35 2.38
CA TYR A 42 4.80 -0.76 3.57
C TYR A 42 4.07 -1.19 4.84
N TYR A 43 4.88 -1.55 5.85
CA TYR A 43 4.46 -1.91 7.21
C TYR A 43 5.01 -0.88 8.21
N PRO A 44 4.49 -0.84 9.46
CA PRO A 44 5.03 0.02 10.51
C PRO A 44 6.50 -0.30 10.79
N TYR A 45 7.33 0.75 10.90
CA TYR A 45 8.77 0.62 11.14
C TYR A 45 9.11 -0.14 12.43
N GLN A 46 8.20 -0.15 13.40
CA GLN A 46 8.39 -0.82 14.68
C GLN A 46 8.33 -2.35 14.59
N LEU A 47 7.79 -2.91 13.50
CA LEU A 47 7.69 -4.37 13.33
C LEU A 47 9.03 -4.98 12.90
N SER A 48 9.35 -6.15 13.44
CA SER A 48 10.41 -7.00 12.91
C SER A 48 9.98 -7.66 11.59
N SER A 49 10.95 -8.20 10.86
CA SER A 49 10.67 -8.97 9.65
C SER A 49 9.79 -10.19 9.93
N GLU A 50 9.98 -10.84 11.08
CA GLU A 50 9.19 -12.00 11.51
C GLU A 50 7.74 -11.60 11.82
N GLU A 51 7.53 -10.46 12.51
CA GLU A 51 6.20 -9.93 12.79
C GLU A 51 5.46 -9.54 11.49
N VAL A 52 6.17 -8.97 10.51
CA VAL A 52 5.60 -8.70 9.18
C VAL A 52 5.16 -9.99 8.48
N VAL A 53 5.97 -11.06 8.54
CA VAL A 53 5.60 -12.37 7.96
C VAL A 53 4.38 -12.96 8.67
N GLU A 54 4.33 -12.87 10.00
CA GLU A 54 3.18 -13.34 10.77
C GLU A 54 1.90 -12.57 10.42
N GLU A 55 1.96 -11.24 10.29
CA GLU A 55 0.83 -10.42 9.85
C GLU A 55 0.38 -10.82 8.43
N MET A 56 1.31 -10.96 7.48
CA MET A 56 1.01 -11.41 6.11
C MET A 56 0.27 -12.75 6.06
N MET A 57 0.61 -13.69 6.96
CA MET A 57 0.01 -15.01 7.03
C MET A 57 -1.32 -15.05 7.81
N SER A 58 -1.62 -13.99 8.57
CA SER A 58 -2.81 -13.89 9.42
C SER A 58 -4.02 -13.26 8.71
N HIS A 59 -3.85 -12.77 7.49
CA HIS A 59 -4.90 -12.24 6.62
C HIS A 59 -5.66 -13.34 5.88
#